data_AF-A0A954KIB8-F1
#
_entry.id   AF-A0A954KIB8-F1
#
_cell.length_a   1.000
_cell.length_b   1.000
_cell.length_c   1.000
_cell.angle_alpha   90.00
_cell.angle_beta   90.00
_cell.angle_gamma   90.00
#
_symmetry.space_group_name_H-M   'P 1'
#
loop_
_entity.id
_entity.type
_entity.pdbx_description
1 polymer ?
#
loop_
_entity_poly.entity_id
_entity_poly.type
_entity_poly.pdbx_seq_one_letter_code
_entity_poly.pdbx_strand_id
1 'polypeptide(L)'
;GTNGVLATNLNANRAVVSAAMMYVLRCLIDEPIPLNSGVLEPVDLVLPECLLNPPRRENPADCAAMVGGNVETSQRVVDVLLDAFGLAAGSQGTMNNFTFGNEKFGYYETICGGSGATATANGASAVQTHMTNTRMTDVEVIERRYPVRVNTFTIREDSGGKGEHSGGNGIVREIEFLQPLTVSLLTQRRGQFHPKGYADGEPGSVGRNELKRCGMTTWEELPGATQIHVEAGDTIRLRTPGGGGWGTVESESSNAYPRLLSGTKSRPRSPR
;
A
#
# COMPACT_ATOMS: atom_id res chain seq x y z
N GLY A 1 4.68 15.48 -18.03
CA GLY A 1 6.01 15.74 -17.44
C GLY A 1 5.90 15.75 -15.93
N THR A 2 7.00 15.61 -15.21
CA THR A 2 7.06 15.64 -13.73
C THR A 2 6.81 17.06 -13.20
N ASN A 3 6.05 17.21 -12.11
CA ASN A 3 5.80 18.52 -11.50
C ASN A 3 7.08 19.15 -10.91
N GLY A 4 7.05 20.47 -10.74
CA GLY A 4 8.10 21.21 -10.01
C GLY A 4 8.17 20.83 -8.52
N VAL A 5 9.14 21.42 -7.81
CA VAL A 5 9.32 21.23 -6.36
C VAL A 5 8.03 21.59 -5.61
N LEU A 6 7.62 20.72 -4.68
CA LEU A 6 6.39 20.86 -3.91
C LEU A 6 6.65 21.62 -2.61
N ALA A 7 5.68 22.41 -2.17
CA ALA A 7 5.68 23.02 -0.84
C ALA A 7 5.43 22.00 0.29
N THR A 8 4.93 20.81 -0.05
CA THR A 8 4.69 19.71 0.91
C THR A 8 5.97 18.89 1.14
N ASN A 9 5.91 17.91 2.03
CA ASN A 9 7.04 17.02 2.31
C ASN A 9 7.17 15.82 1.33
N LEU A 10 6.42 15.81 0.23
CA LEU A 10 6.39 14.74 -0.76
C LEU A 10 7.53 14.84 -1.79
N ASN A 11 8.49 15.75 -1.62
CA ASN A 11 9.65 15.80 -2.50
C ASN A 11 10.56 14.59 -2.21
N ALA A 12 11.19 14.05 -3.24
CA ALA A 12 12.20 13.01 -3.16
C ALA A 12 13.49 13.50 -3.83
N ASN A 13 14.63 12.91 -3.48
CA ASN A 13 15.90 13.22 -4.14
C ASN A 13 16.25 12.15 -5.18
N ARG A 14 17.30 12.42 -5.98
CA ARG A 14 17.82 11.48 -6.99
C ARG A 14 18.13 10.09 -6.43
N ALA A 15 18.56 9.99 -5.17
CA ALA A 15 18.88 8.69 -4.56
C ALA A 15 17.63 7.81 -4.41
N VAL A 16 16.49 8.39 -4.04
CA VAL A 16 15.19 7.68 -3.99
C VAL A 16 14.79 7.16 -5.36
N VAL A 17 14.92 7.99 -6.40
CA VAL A 17 14.58 7.58 -7.78
C VAL A 17 15.51 6.45 -8.24
N SER A 18 16.80 6.57 -7.96
CA SER A 18 17.81 5.56 -8.33
C SER A 18 17.54 4.22 -7.63
N ALA A 19 17.17 4.26 -6.34
CA ALA A 19 16.81 3.07 -5.57
C ALA A 19 15.51 2.42 -6.08
N ALA A 20 14.50 3.22 -6.43
CA ALA A 20 13.27 2.72 -7.02
C ALA A 20 13.52 2.03 -8.39
N MET A 21 14.35 2.64 -9.24
CA MET A 21 14.76 2.03 -10.51
C MET A 21 15.51 0.71 -10.29
N MET A 22 16.49 0.70 -9.39
CA MET A 22 17.25 -0.50 -9.04
C MET A 22 16.35 -1.63 -8.52
N TYR A 23 15.36 -1.29 -7.68
CA TYR A 23 14.35 -2.25 -7.23
C TYR A 23 13.53 -2.84 -8.39
N VAL A 24 13.04 -1.99 -9.30
CA VAL A 24 12.24 -2.46 -10.44
C VAL A 24 13.06 -3.33 -11.38
N LEU A 25 14.31 -2.96 -11.68
CA LEU A 25 15.20 -3.81 -12.47
C LEU A 25 15.45 -5.15 -11.78
N ARG A 26 15.59 -5.18 -10.45
CA ARG A 26 15.71 -6.44 -9.72
C ARG A 26 14.45 -7.29 -9.79
N CYS A 27 13.26 -6.68 -9.80
CA CYS A 27 12.00 -7.39 -10.01
C CYS A 27 11.84 -7.92 -11.44
N LEU A 28 12.39 -7.22 -12.43
CA LEU A 28 12.38 -7.61 -13.84
C LEU A 28 13.37 -8.75 -14.14
N ILE A 29 14.56 -8.69 -13.55
CA ILE A 29 15.65 -9.63 -13.81
C ILE A 29 15.48 -10.86 -12.91
N ASP A 30 14.99 -11.95 -13.49
CA ASP A 30 14.89 -13.26 -12.83
C ASP A 30 16.23 -14.02 -12.87
N GLU A 31 17.30 -13.35 -12.49
CA GLU A 31 18.65 -13.91 -12.39
C GLU A 31 19.27 -13.57 -11.03
N PRO A 32 20.18 -14.42 -10.51
CA PRO A 32 20.88 -14.17 -9.26
C PRO A 32 21.99 -13.13 -9.44
N ILE A 33 21.63 -11.90 -9.84
CA ILE A 33 22.56 -10.78 -9.95
C ILE A 33 22.78 -10.09 -8.59
N PRO A 34 24.01 -9.65 -8.26
CA PRO A 34 24.25 -8.84 -7.07
C PRO A 34 23.50 -7.51 -7.13
N LEU A 35 22.86 -7.12 -6.02
CA LEU A 35 22.19 -5.82 -5.92
C LEU A 35 23.21 -4.72 -5.59
N ASN A 36 23.78 -4.11 -6.63
CA ASN A 36 24.71 -2.98 -6.54
C ASN A 36 24.50 -1.98 -7.70
N SER A 37 25.24 -0.88 -7.71
CA SER A 37 25.07 0.18 -8.72
C SER A 37 25.38 -0.25 -10.17
N GLY A 38 26.03 -1.39 -10.39
CA GLY A 38 26.28 -1.93 -11.73
C GLY A 38 24.99 -2.23 -12.50
N VAL A 39 23.90 -2.58 -11.82
CA VAL A 39 22.59 -2.77 -12.47
C VAL A 39 22.02 -1.48 -13.08
N LEU A 40 22.55 -0.31 -12.67
CA LEU A 40 22.18 1.00 -13.21
C LEU A 40 23.11 1.48 -14.32
N GLU A 41 24.21 0.77 -14.63
CA GLU A 41 25.12 1.14 -15.73
C GLU A 41 24.40 1.32 -17.08
N PRO A 42 23.41 0.50 -17.48
CA PRO A 42 22.68 0.70 -18.74
C PRO A 42 21.56 1.75 -18.65
N VAL A 43 21.39 2.46 -17.53
CA VAL A 43 20.27 3.38 -17.30
C VAL A 43 20.74 4.83 -17.35
N ASP A 44 20.22 5.59 -18.30
CA ASP A 44 20.33 7.06 -18.27
C ASP A 44 19.18 7.68 -17.47
N LEU A 45 19.51 8.24 -16.29
CA LEU A 45 18.53 8.85 -15.40
C LEU A 45 18.50 10.37 -15.57
N VAL A 46 17.61 10.87 -16.42
CA VAL A 46 17.44 12.31 -16.67
C VAL A 46 16.46 12.92 -15.66
N LEU A 47 16.98 13.73 -14.73
CA LEU A 47 16.19 14.38 -13.68
C LEU A 47 16.40 15.91 -13.68
N PRO A 48 15.51 16.70 -14.30
CA PRO A 48 15.53 18.15 -14.17
C PRO A 48 15.20 18.58 -12.74
N GLU A 49 15.33 19.87 -12.44
CA GLU A 49 14.84 20.43 -11.18
C GLU A 49 13.33 20.19 -11.05
N CYS A 50 12.93 19.33 -10.11
CA CYS A 50 11.55 18.88 -9.96
C CYS A 50 11.33 18.26 -8.57
N LEU A 51 10.11 17.78 -8.29
CA LEU A 51 9.79 17.11 -7.02
C LEU A 51 10.64 15.86 -6.72
N LEU A 52 11.28 15.27 -7.74
CA LEU A 52 12.16 14.09 -7.61
C LEU A 52 13.66 14.45 -7.58
N ASN A 53 13.98 15.73 -7.78
CA ASN A 53 15.34 16.26 -7.75
C ASN A 53 15.29 17.76 -7.39
N PRO A 54 14.80 18.13 -6.19
CA PRO A 54 14.77 19.52 -5.77
C PRO A 54 16.21 20.02 -5.57
N PRO A 55 16.47 21.31 -5.83
CA PRO A 55 17.82 21.85 -5.74
C PRO A 55 18.23 21.97 -4.27
N ARG A 56 19.52 21.79 -4.00
CA ARG A 56 20.08 22.11 -2.69
C ARG A 56 20.12 23.64 -2.53
N ARG A 57 19.69 24.13 -1.37
CA ARG A 57 19.84 25.54 -0.97
C ARG A 57 20.96 25.68 0.05
N GLU A 58 21.48 26.90 0.18
CA GLU A 58 22.55 27.21 1.15
C GLU A 58 22.03 27.06 2.59
N ASN A 59 20.84 27.59 2.85
CA ASN A 59 20.16 27.45 4.14
C ASN A 59 19.30 26.17 4.15
N PRO A 60 19.50 25.24 5.11
CA PRO A 60 18.68 24.05 5.25
C PRO A 60 17.18 24.31 5.39
N ALA A 61 16.78 25.45 5.97
CA ALA A 61 15.36 25.81 6.12
C ALA A 61 14.68 26.08 4.76
N ASP A 62 15.46 26.42 3.74
CA ASP A 62 14.97 26.69 2.38
C ASP A 62 15.02 25.42 1.49
N CYS A 63 15.59 24.32 1.99
CA CYS A 63 15.59 23.05 1.29
C CYS A 63 14.17 22.44 1.29
N ALA A 64 13.80 21.81 0.18
CA ALA A 64 12.53 21.12 0.07
C ALA A 64 12.40 20.02 1.14
N ALA A 65 11.25 19.94 1.81
CA ALA A 65 10.97 18.87 2.75
C ALA A 65 10.79 17.53 2.02
N MET A 66 11.43 16.46 2.54
CA MET A 66 11.52 15.17 1.83
C MET A 66 11.03 13.95 2.61
N VAL A 67 10.50 14.11 3.83
CA VAL A 67 10.09 12.97 4.67
C VAL A 67 9.09 12.06 3.94
N GLY A 68 8.10 12.65 3.27
CA GLY A 68 7.12 11.93 2.46
C GLY A 68 7.67 11.40 1.13
N GLY A 69 8.82 11.91 0.67
CA GLY A 69 9.50 11.40 -0.51
C GLY A 69 9.88 9.93 -0.42
N ASN A 70 10.47 9.56 0.71
CA ASN A 70 10.94 8.18 0.95
C ASN A 70 9.80 7.19 1.13
N VAL A 71 8.66 7.65 1.67
CA VAL A 71 7.59 6.76 2.12
C VAL A 71 6.35 6.76 1.24
N GLU A 72 6.10 7.85 0.50
CA GLU A 72 4.93 7.98 -0.37
C GLU A 72 5.32 8.17 -1.84
N THR A 73 6.22 9.10 -2.14
CA THR A 73 6.60 9.41 -3.52
C THR A 73 7.40 8.27 -4.14
N SER A 74 8.27 7.62 -3.38
CA SER A 74 9.00 6.42 -3.80
C SER A 74 8.05 5.30 -4.26
N GLN A 75 6.95 5.08 -3.54
CA GLN A 75 5.90 4.13 -3.93
C GLN A 75 5.28 4.51 -5.28
N ARG A 76 5.05 5.80 -5.53
CA ARG A 76 4.55 6.28 -6.83
C ARG A 76 5.56 6.10 -7.96
N VAL A 77 6.84 6.34 -7.71
CA VAL A 77 7.89 6.12 -8.70
C VAL A 77 7.92 4.64 -9.10
N VAL A 78 7.85 3.72 -8.12
CA VAL A 78 7.81 2.29 -8.39
C VAL A 78 6.55 1.90 -9.18
N ASP A 79 5.36 2.36 -8.78
CA ASP A 79 4.12 2.09 -9.52
C ASP A 79 4.25 2.48 -11.00
N VAL A 80 4.77 3.68 -11.29
CA VAL A 80 4.93 4.19 -12.66
C VAL A 80 5.92 3.34 -13.46
N LEU A 81 7.04 2.94 -12.84
CA LEU A 81 8.05 2.13 -13.49
C LEU A 81 7.54 0.69 -13.77
N LEU A 82 6.87 0.06 -12.80
CA LEU A 82 6.26 -1.27 -13.00
C LEU A 82 5.17 -1.25 -14.07
N ASP A 83 4.34 -0.19 -14.11
CA ASP A 83 3.32 0.02 -15.15
C ASP A 83 3.95 0.17 -16.54
N ALA A 84 5.04 0.95 -16.64
CA ALA A 84 5.76 1.16 -17.89
C ALA A 84 6.40 -0.12 -18.47
N PHE A 85 6.87 -1.02 -17.61
CA PHE A 85 7.37 -2.35 -18.02
C PHE A 85 6.28 -3.42 -18.14
N GLY A 86 5.06 -3.13 -17.69
CA GLY A 86 3.96 -4.08 -17.66
C GLY A 86 4.22 -5.29 -16.77
N LEU A 87 4.79 -5.07 -15.59
CA LEU A 87 5.16 -6.17 -14.68
C LEU A 87 4.07 -6.50 -13.67
N ALA A 88 3.35 -5.49 -13.20
CA ALA A 88 2.31 -5.65 -12.19
C ALA A 88 1.30 -4.50 -12.27
N ALA A 89 0.08 -4.77 -11.81
CA ALA A 89 -0.86 -3.73 -11.44
C ALA A 89 -0.35 -2.94 -10.23
N GLY A 90 -0.94 -1.77 -9.99
CA GLY A 90 -0.54 -0.90 -8.87
C GLY A 90 -0.89 -1.54 -7.52
N SER A 91 0.08 -1.63 -6.62
CA SER A 91 -0.16 -2.00 -5.22
C SER A 91 -0.83 -0.86 -4.44
N GLN A 92 -1.04 -1.05 -3.13
CA GLN A 92 -1.54 0.00 -2.23
C GLN A 92 -0.78 1.33 -2.35
N GLY A 93 0.50 1.25 -2.73
CA GLY A 93 1.51 2.29 -2.87
C GLY A 93 1.35 3.48 -1.92
N THR A 94 1.33 3.15 -0.64
CA THR A 94 1.58 4.05 0.47
C THR A 94 2.17 3.17 1.56
N MET A 95 3.05 3.72 2.38
CA MET A 95 3.52 2.99 3.58
C MET A 95 2.49 3.06 4.72
N ASN A 96 1.41 3.83 4.55
CA ASN A 96 0.43 4.12 5.59
C ASN A 96 1.10 4.51 6.91
N ASN A 97 1.92 5.56 6.88
CA ASN A 97 2.66 5.99 8.06
C ASN A 97 1.68 6.49 9.12
N PHE A 98 1.69 5.77 10.24
CA PHE A 98 0.90 6.05 11.41
C PHE A 98 1.85 6.27 12.58
N THR A 99 1.80 7.47 13.14
CA THR A 99 2.62 7.85 14.28
C THR A 99 1.74 8.43 15.37
N PHE A 100 2.10 8.18 16.61
CA PHE A 100 1.48 8.84 17.75
C PHE A 100 2.46 8.98 18.89
N GLY A 101 2.21 9.92 19.79
CA GLY A 101 3.08 10.13 20.93
C GLY A 101 2.77 11.39 21.70
N ASN A 102 3.68 11.72 22.59
CA ASN A 102 3.70 12.96 23.37
C ASN A 102 5.16 13.31 23.71
N GLU A 103 5.39 14.22 24.66
CA GLU A 103 6.73 14.64 25.07
C GLU A 103 7.62 13.51 25.61
N LYS A 104 7.02 12.38 26.06
CA LYS A 104 7.74 11.27 26.69
C LYS A 104 8.11 10.15 25.72
N PHE A 105 7.34 9.97 24.65
CA PHE A 105 7.57 8.89 23.69
C PHE A 105 6.98 9.19 22.31
N GLY A 106 7.53 8.53 21.30
CA GLY A 106 6.96 8.43 19.97
C GLY A 106 6.85 6.97 19.55
N TYR A 107 5.72 6.63 18.93
CA TYR A 107 5.52 5.37 18.21
C TYR A 107 5.40 5.67 16.71
N TYR A 108 5.98 4.79 15.90
CA TYR A 108 5.91 4.88 14.45
C TYR A 108 5.71 3.48 13.86
N GLU A 109 4.66 3.35 13.07
CA GLU A 109 4.32 2.16 12.31
C GLU A 109 4.05 2.50 10.84
N THR A 110 4.51 1.60 9.96
CA THR A 110 4.05 1.51 8.57
C THR A 110 3.05 0.36 8.49
N ILE A 111 1.88 0.58 7.89
CA ILE A 111 0.79 -0.39 7.87
C ILE A 111 0.65 -1.02 6.49
N CYS A 112 0.53 -2.34 6.43
CA CYS A 112 0.43 -3.11 5.19
C CYS A 112 -0.89 -2.88 4.44
N GLY A 113 -0.95 -3.37 3.20
CA GLY A 113 -2.15 -3.31 2.36
C GLY A 113 -2.13 -4.38 1.27
N GLY A 114 -2.83 -4.13 0.17
CA GLY A 114 -2.86 -5.06 -0.96
C GLY A 114 -1.71 -4.86 -1.94
N SER A 115 -1.11 -5.96 -2.42
CA SER A 115 -0.24 -5.90 -3.62
C SER A 115 -1.06 -5.92 -4.90
N GLY A 116 -0.54 -5.30 -5.96
CA GLY A 116 -1.09 -5.45 -7.30
C GLY A 116 -0.97 -6.88 -7.80
N ALA A 117 -1.91 -7.31 -8.63
CA ALA A 117 -1.85 -8.57 -9.35
C ALA A 117 -0.83 -8.51 -10.51
N THR A 118 -0.46 -9.68 -11.02
CA THR A 118 0.43 -9.83 -12.18
C THR A 118 -0.25 -10.68 -13.25
N ALA A 119 0.40 -10.83 -14.41
CA ALA A 119 -0.09 -11.70 -15.47
C ALA A 119 -0.25 -13.18 -15.07
N THR A 120 0.37 -13.61 -13.97
CA THR A 120 0.46 -15.03 -13.60
C THR A 120 -0.05 -15.34 -12.20
N ALA A 121 -0.40 -14.32 -11.40
CA ALA A 121 -0.82 -14.51 -10.02
C ALA A 121 -1.64 -13.35 -9.47
N ASN A 122 -2.56 -13.70 -8.56
CA ASN A 122 -3.26 -12.75 -7.69
C ASN A 122 -2.26 -11.95 -6.83
N GLY A 123 -2.64 -10.73 -6.49
CA GLY A 123 -1.92 -9.93 -5.51
C GLY A 123 -2.07 -10.50 -4.10
N ALA A 124 -1.03 -10.31 -3.28
CA ALA A 124 -1.05 -10.74 -1.90
C ALA A 124 -1.80 -9.74 -1.01
N SER A 125 -2.66 -10.25 -0.12
CA SER A 125 -3.40 -9.44 0.85
C SER A 125 -2.56 -9.16 2.10
N ALA A 126 -2.75 -8.00 2.71
CA ALA A 126 -2.16 -7.62 4.00
C ALA A 126 -0.62 -7.72 4.07
N VAL A 127 0.08 -7.39 2.99
CA VAL A 127 1.55 -7.41 2.91
C VAL A 127 2.15 -6.02 2.77
N GLN A 128 3.40 -5.89 3.22
CA GLN A 128 4.21 -4.74 2.88
C GLN A 128 4.65 -4.84 1.43
N THR A 129 4.59 -3.73 0.70
CA THR A 129 4.84 -3.70 -0.74
C THR A 129 5.94 -2.70 -1.09
N HIS A 130 6.75 -3.07 -2.07
CA HIS A 130 7.78 -2.24 -2.69
C HIS A 130 8.76 -1.63 -1.69
N MET A 131 8.65 -0.32 -1.45
CA MET A 131 9.60 0.46 -0.66
C MET A 131 9.43 0.21 0.85
N THR A 132 8.46 -0.60 1.26
CA THR A 132 8.25 -0.99 2.65
C THR A 132 8.82 -2.37 2.92
N ASN A 133 9.78 -2.47 3.85
CA ASN A 133 10.38 -3.74 4.28
C ASN A 133 10.51 -3.81 5.81
N THR A 134 9.40 -3.53 6.49
CA THR A 134 9.30 -3.54 7.94
C THR A 134 8.44 -4.72 8.38
N ARG A 135 8.82 -5.35 9.50
CA ARG A 135 7.91 -6.27 10.20
C ARG A 135 6.91 -5.46 10.99
N MET A 136 5.65 -5.89 10.98
CA MET A 136 4.64 -5.29 11.84
C MET A 136 4.92 -5.64 13.29
N THR A 137 4.68 -4.69 14.20
CA THR A 137 4.78 -4.92 15.64
C THR A 137 3.57 -5.73 16.13
N ASP A 138 3.83 -6.76 16.93
CA ASP A 138 2.78 -7.58 17.54
C ASP A 138 1.85 -6.73 18.41
N VAL A 139 0.55 -7.07 18.39
CA VAL A 139 -0.48 -6.37 19.17
C VAL A 139 -0.14 -6.36 20.66
N GLU A 140 0.31 -7.49 21.20
CA GLU A 140 0.70 -7.59 22.62
C GLU A 140 1.86 -6.64 22.98
N VAL A 141 2.79 -6.42 22.04
CA VAL A 141 3.95 -5.54 22.26
C VAL A 141 3.53 -4.08 22.25
N ILE A 142 2.66 -3.67 21.31
CA ILE A 142 2.18 -2.28 21.26
C ILE A 142 1.32 -1.95 22.48
N GLU A 143 0.37 -2.81 22.87
CA GLU A 143 -0.51 -2.58 24.03
C GLU A 143 0.24 -2.60 25.36
N ARG A 144 1.32 -3.39 25.46
CA ARG A 144 2.16 -3.42 26.66
C ARG A 144 3.02 -2.17 26.81
N ARG A 145 3.49 -1.60 25.71
CA ARG A 145 4.47 -0.50 25.72
C ARG A 145 3.84 0.88 25.61
N TYR A 146 2.65 0.97 25.00
CA TYR A 146 2.01 2.23 24.69
C TYR A 146 0.58 2.26 25.24
N PRO A 147 0.06 3.44 25.58
CA PRO A 147 -1.27 3.60 26.16
C PRO A 147 -2.32 3.57 25.05
N VAL A 148 -2.42 2.44 24.36
CA VAL A 148 -3.35 2.17 23.28
C VAL A 148 -3.88 0.75 23.38
N ARG A 149 -5.04 0.49 22.78
CA ARG A 149 -5.62 -0.84 22.60
C ARG A 149 -5.95 -1.06 21.13
N VAL A 150 -5.58 -2.22 20.58
CA VAL A 150 -5.92 -2.59 19.20
C VAL A 150 -7.26 -3.33 19.23
N ASN A 151 -8.32 -2.65 18.82
CA ASN A 151 -9.67 -3.20 18.85
C ASN A 151 -9.96 -4.11 17.65
N THR A 152 -9.38 -3.78 16.48
CA THR A 152 -9.58 -4.54 15.24
C THR A 152 -8.26 -4.60 14.48
N PHE A 153 -7.91 -5.79 14.00
CA PHE A 153 -6.87 -5.98 13.01
C PHE A 153 -7.23 -7.14 12.09
N THR A 154 -7.80 -6.84 10.92
CA THR A 154 -8.37 -7.83 10.00
C THR A 154 -8.09 -7.48 8.55
N ILE A 155 -8.21 -8.47 7.66
CA ILE A 155 -8.19 -8.22 6.21
C ILE A 155 -9.44 -7.41 5.84
N ARG A 156 -9.26 -6.40 4.99
CA ARG A 156 -10.35 -5.61 4.42
C ARG A 156 -10.82 -6.29 3.15
N GLU A 157 -11.80 -7.18 3.30
CA GLU A 157 -12.35 -7.92 2.16
C GLU A 157 -12.87 -7.01 1.05
N ASP A 158 -12.79 -7.52 -0.18
CA ASP A 158 -13.22 -6.84 -1.42
C ASP A 158 -12.61 -5.46 -1.65
N SER A 159 -11.41 -5.22 -1.13
CA SER A 159 -10.66 -4.00 -1.40
C SER A 159 -9.68 -4.12 -2.56
N GLY A 160 -9.29 -5.34 -2.93
CA GLY A 160 -8.52 -5.61 -4.13
C GLY A 160 -9.36 -5.48 -5.41
N GLY A 161 -8.78 -4.91 -6.46
CA GLY A 161 -9.40 -4.80 -7.77
C GLY A 161 -9.58 -6.17 -8.42
N LYS A 162 -10.71 -6.39 -9.10
CA LYS A 162 -11.00 -7.65 -9.78
C LYS A 162 -10.28 -7.71 -11.15
N GLY A 163 -10.10 -8.93 -11.64
CA GLY A 163 -9.49 -9.23 -12.93
C GLY A 163 -9.37 -10.75 -13.08
N GLU A 164 -8.77 -11.22 -14.17
CA GLU A 164 -8.32 -12.61 -14.29
C GLU A 164 -7.49 -13.01 -13.06
N HIS A 165 -6.58 -12.11 -12.65
CA HIS A 165 -5.95 -12.15 -11.34
C HIS A 165 -6.39 -10.95 -10.51
N SER A 166 -6.95 -11.21 -9.33
CA SER A 166 -7.40 -10.18 -8.41
C SER A 166 -6.24 -9.55 -7.66
N GLY A 167 -6.30 -8.23 -7.44
CA GLY A 167 -5.39 -7.54 -6.54
C GLY A 167 -5.59 -7.98 -5.09
N GLY A 168 -4.55 -7.83 -4.27
CA GLY A 168 -4.61 -8.16 -2.86
C GLY A 168 -5.52 -7.22 -2.07
N ASN A 169 -6.12 -7.74 -1.01
CA ASN A 169 -6.91 -6.94 -0.06
C ASN A 169 -6.00 -6.16 0.90
N GLY A 170 -6.43 -4.94 1.24
CA GLY A 170 -5.87 -4.17 2.33
C GLY A 170 -6.26 -4.73 3.71
N ILE A 171 -6.11 -3.91 4.75
CA ILE A 171 -6.50 -4.25 6.13
C ILE A 171 -7.40 -3.18 6.74
N VAL A 172 -8.07 -3.56 7.82
CA VAL A 172 -8.68 -2.65 8.79
C VAL A 172 -7.87 -2.74 10.08
N ARG A 173 -7.38 -1.60 10.58
CA ARG A 173 -6.68 -1.47 11.86
C ARG A 173 -7.38 -0.41 12.71
N GLU A 174 -7.90 -0.80 13.86
CA GLU A 174 -8.56 0.10 14.81
C GLU A 174 -7.77 0.18 16.11
N ILE A 175 -7.47 1.40 16.54
CA ILE A 175 -6.66 1.67 17.72
C ILE A 175 -7.41 2.68 18.59
N GLU A 176 -7.74 2.27 19.81
CA GLU A 176 -8.25 3.13 20.87
C GLU A 176 -7.10 3.70 21.68
N PHE A 177 -7.18 4.99 21.99
CA PHE A 177 -6.18 5.68 22.79
C PHE A 177 -6.62 5.68 24.26
N LEU A 178 -5.71 5.33 25.17
CA LEU A 178 -6.00 5.22 26.60
C LEU A 178 -5.59 6.47 27.40
N GLN A 179 -4.99 7.45 26.74
CA GLN A 179 -4.65 8.76 27.30
C GLN A 179 -4.57 9.81 26.17
N PRO A 180 -4.50 11.12 26.50
CA PRO A 180 -4.31 12.16 25.51
C PRO A 180 -2.99 12.02 24.74
N LEU A 181 -3.06 12.05 23.41
CA LEU A 181 -1.91 11.88 22.52
C LEU A 181 -2.04 12.77 21.28
N THR A 182 -0.90 13.02 20.62
CA THR A 182 -0.85 13.60 19.28
C THR A 182 -0.67 12.48 18.28
N VAL A 183 -1.52 12.43 17.26
CA VAL A 183 -1.47 11.48 16.16
C VAL A 183 -1.06 12.21 14.89
N SER A 184 -0.15 11.65 14.12
CA SER A 184 0.19 12.14 12.79
C SER A 184 0.09 11.02 11.76
N LEU A 185 -0.64 11.33 10.69
CA LEU A 185 -0.90 10.46 9.56
C LEU A 185 -0.15 11.01 8.34
N LEU A 186 0.60 10.15 7.67
CA LEU A 186 1.05 10.36 6.29
C LEU A 186 0.74 9.11 5.50
N THR A 187 -0.41 9.16 4.84
CA THR A 187 -1.09 8.01 4.28
C THR A 187 -1.73 8.42 2.95
N GLN A 188 -1.04 8.21 1.82
CA GLN A 188 -1.58 8.59 0.51
C GLN A 188 -2.66 7.60 0.03
N ARG A 189 -3.16 7.74 -1.21
CA ARG A 189 -4.18 6.86 -1.80
C ARG A 189 -5.52 6.87 -1.04
N ARG A 190 -5.95 8.05 -0.57
CA ARG A 190 -7.26 8.36 0.07
C ARG A 190 -8.03 9.45 -0.67
N GLY A 191 -7.80 9.58 -1.97
CA GLY A 191 -8.44 10.59 -2.83
C GLY A 191 -8.86 9.96 -4.15
N GLN A 192 -8.91 10.75 -5.22
CA GLN A 192 -9.38 10.29 -6.54
C GLN A 192 -8.50 9.23 -7.22
N PHE A 193 -7.26 9.02 -6.77
CA PHE A 193 -6.28 8.17 -7.45
C PHE A 193 -6.23 6.77 -6.85
N HIS A 194 -6.96 5.84 -7.43
CA HIS A 194 -6.98 4.43 -7.05
C HIS A 194 -5.69 3.67 -7.43
N PRO A 195 -5.28 2.64 -6.67
CA PRO A 195 -4.36 1.62 -7.13
C PRO A 195 -4.80 1.11 -8.51
N LYS A 196 -3.99 1.37 -9.54
CA LYS A 196 -4.37 1.17 -10.95
C LYS A 196 -4.41 -0.34 -11.26
N GLY A 197 -5.45 -0.81 -11.93
CA GLY A 197 -5.42 -2.14 -12.54
C GLY A 197 -4.53 -2.16 -13.79
N TYR A 198 -4.25 -3.35 -14.32
CA TYR A 198 -3.42 -3.54 -15.51
C TYR A 198 -4.10 -4.47 -16.51
N ALA A 199 -3.86 -4.26 -17.81
CA ALA A 199 -4.46 -5.04 -18.89
C ALA A 199 -5.98 -5.25 -18.69
N ASP A 200 -6.73 -4.15 -18.52
CA ASP A 200 -8.18 -4.12 -18.27
C ASP A 200 -8.65 -4.68 -16.91
N GLY A 201 -7.72 -4.99 -16.00
CA GLY A 201 -8.04 -5.24 -14.60
C GLY A 201 -8.63 -4.01 -13.90
N GLU A 202 -9.53 -4.25 -12.94
CA GLU A 202 -10.18 -3.20 -12.17
C GLU A 202 -9.22 -2.56 -11.15
N PRO A 203 -9.42 -1.28 -10.83
CA PRO A 203 -8.63 -0.61 -9.81
C PRO A 203 -8.92 -1.17 -8.40
N GLY A 204 -7.90 -1.14 -7.54
CA GLY A 204 -8.08 -1.39 -6.12
C GLY A 204 -8.88 -0.27 -5.43
N SER A 205 -9.48 -0.59 -4.29
CA SER A 205 -10.08 0.41 -3.42
C SER A 205 -9.03 1.36 -2.84
N VAL A 206 -9.37 2.64 -2.75
CA VAL A 206 -8.62 3.62 -1.94
C VAL A 206 -8.72 3.31 -0.45
N GLY A 207 -7.77 3.83 0.31
CA GLY A 207 -7.79 3.79 1.77
C GLY A 207 -8.75 4.83 2.35
N ARG A 208 -9.02 4.73 3.65
CA ARG A 208 -9.77 5.72 4.44
C ARG A 208 -9.19 5.82 5.85
N ASN A 209 -9.23 7.02 6.41
CA ASN A 209 -8.88 7.28 7.79
C ASN A 209 -10.12 7.82 8.49
N GLU A 210 -10.46 7.27 9.65
CA GLU A 210 -11.67 7.64 10.36
C GLU A 210 -11.36 7.78 11.86
N LEU A 211 -11.94 8.77 12.53
CA LEU A 211 -11.84 8.99 13.97
C LEU A 211 -13.22 8.90 14.61
N LYS A 212 -13.33 8.16 15.70
CA LYS A 212 -14.52 8.13 16.54
C LYS A 212 -14.15 8.71 17.89
N ARG A 213 -14.80 9.82 18.27
CA ARG A 213 -14.60 10.43 19.58
C ARG A 213 -15.25 9.59 20.68
N CYS A 214 -14.68 9.62 21.88
CA CYS A 214 -15.22 8.92 23.04
C CYS A 214 -16.70 9.28 23.28
N GLY A 215 -17.53 8.27 23.51
CA GLY A 215 -18.98 8.44 23.70
C GLY A 215 -19.79 8.71 22.44
N MET A 216 -19.15 8.92 21.28
CA MET A 216 -19.83 9.12 20.00
C MET A 216 -20.04 7.79 19.26
N THR A 217 -21.11 7.72 18.48
CA THR A 217 -21.41 6.57 17.61
C THR A 217 -20.97 6.78 16.17
N THR A 218 -20.69 8.03 15.77
CA THR A 218 -20.32 8.42 14.41
C THR A 218 -18.81 8.44 14.20
N TRP A 219 -18.40 8.17 12.96
CA TRP A 219 -17.02 8.26 12.50
C TRP A 219 -16.83 9.54 11.69
N GLU A 220 -15.81 10.32 12.02
CA GLU A 220 -15.33 11.49 11.29
C GLU A 220 -14.24 11.05 10.29
N GLU A 221 -14.38 11.43 9.02
CA GLU A 221 -13.36 11.13 8.01
C GLU A 221 -12.17 12.11 8.15
N LEU A 222 -10.96 11.55 8.13
CA LEU A 222 -9.71 12.30 8.24
C LEU A 222 -8.96 12.35 6.90
N PRO A 223 -8.24 13.45 6.60
CA PRO A 223 -7.36 13.51 5.44
C PRO A 223 -6.24 12.46 5.46
N GLY A 224 -5.65 12.21 4.28
CA GLY A 224 -4.49 11.33 4.15
C GLY A 224 -3.21 11.86 4.80
N ALA A 225 -3.08 13.17 4.93
CA ALA A 225 -1.98 13.82 5.65
C ALA A 225 -2.57 14.80 6.67
N THR A 226 -2.42 14.50 7.96
CA THR A 226 -2.98 15.33 9.03
C THR A 226 -2.28 15.07 10.37
N GLN A 227 -2.39 16.03 11.27
CA GLN A 227 -2.04 15.89 12.67
C GLN A 227 -3.26 16.27 13.51
N ILE A 228 -3.59 15.41 14.48
CA ILE A 228 -4.75 15.60 15.35
C ILE A 228 -4.38 15.33 16.80
N HIS A 229 -5.13 15.93 17.72
CA HIS A 229 -5.12 15.55 19.13
C HIS A 229 -6.27 14.57 19.40
N VAL A 230 -5.97 13.52 20.16
CA VAL A 230 -6.93 12.49 20.57
C VAL A 230 -6.97 12.44 22.09
N GLU A 231 -8.15 12.20 22.63
CA GLU A 231 -8.38 12.03 24.07
C GLU A 231 -8.47 10.55 24.44
N ALA A 232 -8.48 10.25 25.74
CA ALA A 232 -8.73 8.90 26.22
C ALA A 232 -10.12 8.40 25.78
N GLY A 233 -10.18 7.19 25.22
CA GLY A 233 -11.39 6.57 24.66
C GLY A 233 -11.67 6.92 23.20
N ASP A 234 -10.94 7.87 22.59
CA ASP A 234 -11.01 8.10 21.15
C ASP A 234 -10.45 6.87 20.41
N THR A 235 -11.02 6.55 19.25
CA THR A 235 -10.59 5.42 18.40
C THR A 235 -10.31 5.88 16.99
N ILE A 236 -9.12 5.57 16.46
CA ILE A 236 -8.82 5.74 15.04
C ILE A 236 -9.01 4.42 14.30
N ARG A 237 -9.58 4.48 13.10
CA ARG A 237 -9.68 3.37 12.16
C ARG A 237 -8.95 3.72 10.88
N LEU A 238 -8.02 2.85 10.50
CA LEU A 238 -7.28 2.93 9.25
C LEU A 238 -7.72 1.77 8.36
N ARG A 239 -8.31 2.11 7.21
CA ARG A 239 -8.62 1.16 6.15
C ARG A 239 -7.57 1.34 5.07
N THR A 240 -6.65 0.40 4.91
CA THR A 240 -5.58 0.54 3.92
C THR A 240 -6.09 0.25 2.49
N PRO A 241 -5.42 0.79 1.46
CA PRO A 241 -5.79 0.51 0.08
C PRO A 241 -5.57 -0.97 -0.28
N GLY A 242 -6.34 -1.46 -1.26
CA GLY A 242 -6.06 -2.74 -1.93
C GLY A 242 -5.02 -2.58 -3.04
N GLY A 243 -4.76 -3.66 -3.78
CA GLY A 243 -4.03 -3.63 -5.05
C GLY A 243 -4.97 -3.64 -6.25
N GLY A 244 -4.50 -3.20 -7.41
CA GLY A 244 -5.21 -3.33 -8.69
C GLY A 244 -5.22 -4.78 -9.19
N GLY A 245 -6.26 -5.14 -9.93
CA GLY A 245 -6.38 -6.42 -10.63
C GLY A 245 -5.63 -6.43 -11.96
N TRP A 246 -5.52 -7.62 -12.54
CA TRP A 246 -4.91 -7.87 -13.84
C TRP A 246 -5.88 -8.62 -14.75
N GLY A 247 -6.00 -8.20 -16.00
CA GLY A 247 -6.83 -8.91 -17.00
C GLY A 247 -8.32 -8.61 -16.83
N THR A 248 -9.11 -8.87 -17.86
CA THR A 248 -10.56 -8.84 -17.77
C THR A 248 -11.07 -10.01 -16.93
N VAL A 249 -12.12 -9.78 -16.14
CA VAL A 249 -12.91 -10.89 -15.59
C VAL A 249 -13.68 -11.47 -16.78
N GLU A 250 -13.36 -12.68 -17.22
CA GLU A 250 -14.26 -13.40 -18.14
C GLU A 250 -15.61 -13.48 -17.43
N SER A 251 -16.61 -12.77 -17.96
CA SER A 251 -17.97 -13.01 -17.52
C SER A 251 -18.27 -14.45 -17.88
N GLU A 252 -18.74 -15.23 -16.91
CA GLU A 252 -19.41 -16.49 -17.21
C GLU A 252 -20.59 -16.15 -18.12
N SER A 253 -20.34 -16.14 -19.44
CA SER A 253 -21.38 -16.21 -20.42
C SER A 253 -22.18 -17.46 -20.08
N SER A 254 -23.46 -17.25 -19.82
CA SER A 254 -24.42 -18.25 -19.42
C SER A 254 -24.48 -19.40 -20.42
N ASN A 255 -23.56 -20.35 -20.33
CA ASN A 255 -23.71 -21.67 -20.90
C ASN A 255 -24.30 -22.56 -19.79
N ALA A 256 -25.58 -22.32 -19.54
CA ALA A 256 -26.45 -23.26 -18.87
C ALA A 256 -26.57 -24.52 -19.75
N TYR A 257 -25.56 -25.39 -19.69
CA TYR A 257 -25.74 -26.79 -20.04
C TYR A 257 -26.07 -27.53 -18.73
N PRO A 258 -27.29 -28.07 -18.57
CA PRO A 258 -27.61 -28.84 -17.38
C PRO A 258 -26.67 -30.04 -17.31
N ARG A 259 -25.96 -30.18 -16.19
CA ARG A 259 -25.27 -31.42 -15.84
C ARG A 259 -26.33 -32.53 -15.77
N LEU A 260 -26.46 -33.29 -16.86
CA LEU A 260 -27.14 -34.58 -16.84
C LEU A 260 -26.38 -35.46 -15.84
N LEU A 261 -27.01 -35.69 -14.68
CA LEU A 261 -26.65 -36.72 -13.74
C LEU A 261 -26.73 -38.07 -14.47
N SER A 262 -25.62 -38.54 -15.01
CA SER A 262 -25.50 -39.92 -15.46
C SER A 262 -25.30 -40.79 -14.22
N GLY A 263 -26.35 -41.54 -13.91
CA GLY A 263 -26.42 -42.45 -12.78
C GLY A 263 -25.25 -43.42 -12.71
N THR A 264 -24.81 -43.62 -11.48
CA THR A 264 -23.94 -44.71 -11.05
C THR A 264 -24.49 -46.05 -11.52
N LYS A 265 -23.88 -46.65 -12.55
CA LYS A 265 -23.97 -48.10 -12.77
C LYS A 265 -22.92 -48.78 -11.89
N SER A 266 -23.42 -49.49 -10.89
CA SER A 266 -22.67 -50.43 -10.06
C SER A 266 -21.97 -51.48 -10.93
N ARG A 267 -20.67 -51.65 -10.72
CA ARG A 267 -19.93 -52.83 -11.22
C ARG A 267 -20.20 -54.01 -10.28
N PRO A 268 -20.63 -55.18 -10.76
CA PRO A 268 -20.59 -56.39 -9.95
C PRO A 268 -19.15 -56.90 -9.84
N ARG A 269 -18.74 -57.22 -8.62
CA ARG A 269 -17.50 -57.98 -8.33
C ARG A 269 -17.64 -59.39 -8.92
N SER A 270 -16.66 -59.85 -9.68
CA SER A 270 -16.46 -61.27 -9.96
C SER A 270 -15.37 -61.86 -9.04
N PRO A 271 -15.50 -63.11 -8.58
CA PRO A 271 -14.54 -63.73 -7.69
C PRO A 271 -13.50 -64.56 -8.46
N ARG A 272 -12.22 -64.31 -8.17
CA ARG A 272 -11.15 -65.27 -7.87
C ARG A 272 -9.81 -64.55 -7.85
#